data_AF-A0A9X0CU33-F1
#
_entry.id   AF-A0A9X0CU33-F1
#
_cell.length_a   1.000
_cell.length_b   1.000
_cell.length_c   1.000
_cell.angle_alpha   90.00
_cell.angle_beta   90.00
_cell.angle_gamma   90.00
#
_symmetry.space_group_name_H-M   'P 1'
#
loop_
_entity.id
_entity.type
_entity.pdbx_description
1 polymer ?
#
loop_
_entity_poly.entity_id
_entity_poly.type
_entity_poly.pdbx_seq_one_letter_code
_entity_poly.pdbx_strand_id
1 'polypeptide(L)'
;MATTAGFAAFLNDKVNKLFKNILNYWGSFLSSPDSCYVLSKDPRHGWFGEDAMEAMPNFAKEFKCNPLAEHYGYTSWDDFFTREFRDHPVPIRPVESPNDDYIVANACESAPFQISAAVKNRTSFG
;
A
#
# COMPACT_ATOMS: atom_id res chain seq x y z
N MET A 1 7.80 9.88 -16.14
CA MET A 1 6.44 9.61 -16.68
C MET A 1 5.78 10.80 -17.37
N ALA A 2 6.36 12.01 -17.35
CA ALA A 2 5.75 13.18 -17.99
C ALA A 2 6.36 13.47 -19.38
N THR A 3 6.11 12.60 -20.36
CA THR A 3 6.40 12.91 -21.76
C THR A 3 5.12 12.83 -22.59
N THR A 4 5.00 13.68 -23.62
CA THR A 4 3.85 13.69 -24.53
C THR A 4 3.59 12.32 -25.15
N ALA A 5 4.66 11.58 -25.47
CA ALA A 5 4.57 10.22 -25.99
C ALA A 5 4.01 9.23 -24.95
N GLY A 6 4.44 9.33 -23.69
CA GLY A 6 3.90 8.51 -22.61
C GLY A 6 2.41 8.77 -22.38
N PHE A 7 2.02 10.05 -22.37
CA PHE A 7 0.61 10.44 -22.23
C PHE A 7 -0.26 9.90 -23.38
N ALA A 8 0.20 10.06 -24.62
CA ALA A 8 -0.51 9.54 -25.80
C ALA A 8 -0.63 8.01 -25.79
N ALA A 9 0.39 7.30 -25.31
CA ALA A 9 0.36 5.84 -25.19
C ALA A 9 -0.73 5.36 -24.21
N PHE A 10 -0.89 6.02 -23.06
CA PHE A 10 -1.92 5.67 -22.07
C PHE A 10 -3.34 6.14 -22.44
N LEU A 11 -3.49 7.01 -23.44
CA LEU A 11 -4.79 7.32 -24.05
C LEU A 11 -5.19 6.37 -25.17
N ASN A 12 -4.28 5.48 -25.60
CA ASN A 12 -4.57 4.56 -26.70
C ASN A 12 -5.33 3.32 -26.21
N ASP A 13 -6.54 3.11 -26.73
CA ASP A 13 -7.39 1.97 -26.35
C ASP A 13 -6.75 0.60 -26.56
N LYS A 14 -5.93 0.43 -27.61
CA LYS A 14 -5.25 -0.85 -27.86
C LYS A 14 -4.19 -1.12 -26.79
N VAL A 15 -3.44 -0.09 -26.41
CA VAL A 15 -2.47 -0.15 -25.32
C VAL A 15 -3.20 -0.47 -24.00
N ASN A 16 -4.27 0.27 -23.69
CA ASN A 16 -5.04 0.06 -22.48
C ASN A 16 -5.67 -1.34 -22.37
N LYS A 17 -6.13 -1.92 -23.48
CA LYS A 17 -6.63 -3.31 -23.51
C LYS A 17 -5.54 -4.33 -23.15
N LEU A 18 -4.32 -4.17 -23.69
CA LEU A 18 -3.20 -5.05 -23.39
C LEU A 18 -2.74 -4.88 -21.94
N PHE A 19 -2.63 -3.63 -21.46
CA PHE A 19 -2.31 -3.35 -20.06
C PHE A 19 -3.36 -3.95 -19.11
N LYS A 20 -4.65 -3.83 -19.43
CA LYS A 20 -5.72 -4.46 -18.63
C LYS A 20 -5.52 -5.97 -18.52
N ASN A 21 -5.13 -6.66 -19.59
CA ASN A 21 -4.89 -8.09 -19.54
C ASN A 21 -3.72 -8.44 -18.61
N ILE A 22 -2.63 -7.66 -18.66
CA ILE A 22 -1.47 -7.82 -17.77
C ILE A 22 -1.89 -7.59 -16.31
N LEU A 23 -2.60 -6.48 -16.04
CA LEU A 23 -3.06 -6.14 -14.70
C LEU A 23 -4.05 -7.17 -14.14
N ASN A 24 -4.95 -7.70 -14.96
CA ASN A 24 -5.87 -8.76 -14.56
C ASN A 24 -5.11 -10.04 -14.19
N TYR A 25 -4.13 -10.45 -15.01
CA TYR A 25 -3.31 -11.63 -14.73
C TYR A 25 -2.56 -11.48 -13.41
N TRP A 26 -1.88 -10.35 -13.22
CA TRP A 26 -1.16 -10.08 -11.98
C TRP A 26 -2.10 -9.96 -10.78
N GLY A 27 -3.26 -9.33 -10.93
CA GLY A 27 -4.28 -9.30 -9.88
C GLY A 27 -4.68 -10.72 -9.45
N SER A 28 -5.00 -11.59 -10.41
CA SER A 28 -5.33 -12.99 -10.10
C SER A 28 -4.18 -13.75 -9.44
N PHE A 29 -2.94 -13.55 -9.91
CA PHE A 29 -1.76 -14.19 -9.31
C PHE A 29 -1.50 -13.69 -7.88
N LEU A 30 -1.50 -12.37 -7.66
CA LEU A 30 -1.19 -11.76 -6.37
C LEU A 30 -2.27 -12.04 -5.31
N SER A 31 -3.51 -12.31 -5.70
CA SER A 31 -4.57 -12.77 -4.80
C SER A 31 -4.57 -14.30 -4.59
N SER A 32 -3.64 -15.05 -5.21
CA SER A 32 -3.55 -16.52 -5.09
C SER A 32 -2.47 -16.96 -4.09
N PRO A 33 -2.56 -18.18 -3.52
CA PRO A 33 -1.53 -18.71 -2.62
C PRO A 33 -0.14 -18.83 -3.22
N ASP A 34 -0.02 -18.97 -4.55
CA ASP A 34 1.27 -19.07 -5.24
C ASP A 34 2.12 -17.80 -5.07
N SER A 35 1.48 -16.66 -4.80
CA SER A 35 2.16 -15.40 -4.52
C SER A 35 2.83 -15.33 -3.13
N CYS A 36 2.52 -16.27 -2.23
CA CYS A 36 3.10 -16.31 -0.89
C CYS A 36 4.59 -16.69 -0.87
N TYR A 37 5.19 -17.06 -2.01
CA TYR A 37 6.60 -17.41 -2.07
C TYR A 37 7.55 -16.30 -1.55
N VAL A 38 7.13 -15.04 -1.62
CA VAL A 38 7.88 -13.89 -1.07
C VAL A 38 7.62 -13.66 0.43
N LEU A 39 6.55 -14.24 0.98
CA LEU A 39 6.17 -14.17 2.40
C LEU A 39 6.97 -15.19 3.24
N SER A 40 8.28 -15.22 3.03
CA SER A 40 9.20 -16.17 3.63
C SER A 40 10.05 -15.52 4.72
N LYS A 41 10.81 -16.35 5.45
CA LYS A 41 11.80 -15.93 6.45
C LYS A 41 13.22 -15.85 5.86
N ASP A 42 13.36 -15.81 4.53
CA ASP A 42 14.67 -15.57 3.91
C ASP A 42 15.23 -14.24 4.44
N PRO A 43 16.44 -14.19 5.01
CA PRO A 43 16.92 -13.01 5.73
C PRO A 43 16.97 -11.73 4.90
N ARG A 44 17.14 -11.84 3.57
CA ARG A 44 17.41 -10.72 2.66
C ARG A 44 16.26 -10.43 1.69
N HIS A 45 15.51 -11.47 1.30
CA HIS A 45 14.49 -11.37 0.25
C HIS A 45 13.07 -11.69 0.76
N GLY A 46 12.95 -12.21 1.99
CA GLY A 46 11.68 -12.57 2.59
C GLY A 46 11.03 -11.39 3.30
N TRP A 47 9.72 -11.26 3.17
CA TRP A 47 8.94 -10.22 3.87
C TRP A 47 8.81 -10.45 5.39
N PHE A 48 9.21 -11.63 5.87
CA PHE A 48 9.41 -11.93 7.29
C PHE A 48 10.88 -12.26 7.60
N GLY A 49 11.79 -11.86 6.72
CA GLY A 49 13.23 -11.94 6.90
C GLY A 49 13.77 -10.91 7.89
N GLU A 50 15.06 -11.03 8.20
CA GLU A 50 15.77 -10.13 9.11
C GLU A 50 15.64 -8.66 8.69
N ASP A 51 15.97 -8.34 7.43
CA ASP A 51 15.93 -6.97 6.92
C ASP A 51 14.51 -6.38 6.96
N ALA A 52 13.50 -7.18 6.61
CA ALA A 52 12.09 -6.75 6.63
C ALA A 52 11.58 -6.53 8.07
N MET A 53 11.98 -7.39 9.00
CA MET A 53 11.58 -7.29 10.40
C MET A 53 12.33 -6.18 11.14
N GLU A 54 13.55 -5.83 10.73
CA GLU A 54 14.25 -4.64 11.22
C GLU A 54 13.50 -3.35 10.81
N ALA A 55 12.98 -3.30 9.58
CA ALA A 55 12.13 -2.21 9.11
C ALA A 55 10.73 -2.18 9.75
N MET A 56 10.24 -3.34 10.24
CA MET A 56 8.91 -3.51 10.85
C MET A 56 8.98 -4.23 12.22
N PRO A 57 9.62 -3.63 13.24
CA PRO A 57 9.99 -4.34 14.48
C PRO A 57 8.82 -4.81 15.34
N ASN A 58 7.63 -4.21 15.19
CA ASN A 58 6.43 -4.57 15.95
C ASN A 58 5.35 -5.26 15.10
N PHE A 59 5.72 -5.84 13.95
CA PHE A 59 4.77 -6.38 12.98
C PHE A 59 3.63 -7.21 13.59
N ALA A 60 3.97 -8.21 14.41
CA ALA A 60 2.98 -9.11 15.00
C ALA A 60 2.10 -8.46 16.08
N LYS A 61 2.52 -7.31 16.64
CA LYS A 61 1.72 -6.55 17.60
C LYS A 61 0.75 -5.61 16.88
N GLU A 62 1.21 -5.00 15.78
CA GLU A 62 0.46 -3.99 15.04
C GLU A 62 -0.53 -4.60 14.05
N PHE A 63 -0.17 -5.68 13.36
CA PHE A 63 -1.01 -6.28 12.33
C PHE A 63 -1.70 -7.54 12.82
N LYS A 64 -2.89 -7.80 12.26
CA LYS A 64 -3.67 -9.02 12.50
C LYS A 64 -3.03 -10.19 11.76
N CYS A 65 -2.22 -10.96 12.49
CA CYS A 65 -1.52 -12.13 11.96
C CYS A 65 -1.26 -13.20 13.03
N ASN A 66 -0.89 -14.40 12.60
CA ASN A 66 -0.46 -15.53 13.44
C ASN A 66 1.01 -15.89 13.15
N PRO A 67 2.00 -15.40 13.93
CA PRO A 67 3.43 -15.64 13.67
C PRO A 67 3.87 -17.11 13.70
N LEU A 68 3.04 -18.00 14.25
CA LEU A 68 3.31 -19.44 14.32
C LEU A 68 2.79 -20.20 13.09
N ALA A 69 1.90 -19.59 12.31
CA ALA A 69 1.43 -20.16 11.05
C ALA A 69 2.41 -19.90 9.91
N GLU A 70 2.32 -20.72 8.88
CA GLU A 70 2.99 -20.45 7.60
C GLU A 70 2.53 -19.10 7.05
N HIS A 71 3.46 -18.34 6.47
CA HIS A 71 3.24 -16.97 5.99
C HIS A 71 2.54 -16.05 6.99
N TYR A 72 2.70 -16.31 8.29
CA TYR A 72 2.05 -15.59 9.39
C TYR A 72 0.51 -15.63 9.31
N GLY A 73 -0.05 -16.63 8.61
CA GLY A 73 -1.49 -16.80 8.39
C GLY A 73 -2.04 -16.04 7.19
N TYR A 74 -1.23 -15.29 6.44
CA TYR A 74 -1.65 -14.66 5.19
C TYR A 74 -1.77 -15.69 4.08
N THR A 75 -2.78 -15.52 3.24
CA THR A 75 -3.16 -16.49 2.20
C THR A 75 -2.68 -16.10 0.80
N SER A 76 -2.27 -14.85 0.60
CA SER A 76 -1.70 -14.34 -0.65
C SER A 76 -0.86 -13.07 -0.39
N TRP A 77 -0.12 -12.62 -1.40
CA TRP A 77 0.58 -11.33 -1.36
C TRP A 77 -0.40 -10.18 -1.17
N ASP A 78 -1.55 -10.22 -1.83
CA ASP A 78 -2.57 -9.16 -1.74
C ASP A 78 -3.13 -9.06 -0.31
N ASP A 79 -3.42 -10.20 0.32
CA ASP A 79 -3.85 -10.31 1.72
C ASP A 79 -2.81 -9.71 2.69
N PHE A 80 -1.52 -9.97 2.46
CA PHE A 80 -0.43 -9.33 3.20
C PHE A 80 -0.28 -7.83 2.90
N PHE A 81 -0.48 -7.42 1.65
CA PHE A 81 -0.28 -6.04 1.21
C PHE A 81 -1.38 -5.12 1.74
N THR A 82 -2.62 -5.62 1.80
CA THR A 82 -3.78 -4.93 2.39
C THR A 82 -4.03 -5.31 3.85
N ARG A 83 -3.02 -5.83 4.54
CA ARG A 83 -3.11 -6.33 5.92
C ARG A 83 -3.79 -5.33 6.87
N GLU A 84 -4.67 -5.86 7.70
CA GLU A 84 -5.39 -5.09 8.70
C GLU A 84 -4.52 -4.84 9.94
N PHE A 85 -4.68 -3.66 10.52
CA PHE A 85 -4.24 -3.42 11.90
C PHE A 85 -5.04 -4.29 12.87
N ARG A 86 -4.38 -4.69 13.96
CA ARG A 86 -5.01 -5.43 15.05
C ARG A 86 -5.92 -4.49 15.85
N ASP A 87 -7.07 -5.01 16.29
CA ASP A 87 -7.95 -4.26 17.19
C ASP A 87 -7.22 -3.99 18.51
N HIS A 88 -7.15 -2.71 18.89
CA HIS A 88 -6.55 -2.26 20.14
C HIS A 88 -7.47 -1.24 20.84
N PRO A 89 -7.45 -1.16 22.18
CA PRO A 89 -8.19 -0.13 22.92
C PRO A 89 -7.80 1.29 22.52
N VAL A 90 -6.55 1.49 22.10
CA VAL A 90 -6.06 2.72 21.47
C VAL A 90 -5.74 2.38 20.02
N PRO A 91 -6.33 3.06 19.02
CA PRO A 91 -6.04 2.79 17.62
C PRO A 91 -4.54 2.93 17.33
N ILE A 92 -3.98 2.02 16.53
CA ILE A 92 -2.56 2.07 16.13
C ILE A 92 -2.25 3.35 15.34
N ARG A 93 -3.25 3.85 14.61
CA ARG A 93 -3.22 5.13 13.90
C ARG A 93 -4.31 6.04 14.47
N PRO A 94 -4.05 6.73 15.60
CA PRO A 94 -5.03 7.66 16.16
C PRO A 94 -5.21 8.86 15.21
N VAL A 95 -6.45 9.20 14.91
CA VAL A 95 -6.78 10.42 14.16
C VAL A 95 -6.84 11.58 15.15
N GLU A 96 -6.09 12.63 14.86
CA GLU A 96 -6.10 13.85 15.66
C GLU A 96 -7.45 14.56 15.52
N SER A 97 -8.04 14.97 16.65
CA SER A 97 -9.28 15.76 16.71
C SER A 97 -10.38 15.29 15.73
N PRO A 98 -10.86 14.04 15.84
CA PRO A 98 -11.72 13.40 14.83
C PRO A 98 -13.11 14.04 14.67
N ASN A 99 -13.49 14.96 15.57
CA ASN A 99 -14.76 15.68 15.55
C ASN A 99 -14.57 17.18 15.21
N ASP A 100 -13.36 17.61 14.82
CA ASP A 100 -13.08 18.98 14.43
C ASP A 100 -12.88 19.07 12.91
N ASP A 101 -13.90 19.58 12.21
CA ASP A 101 -13.90 19.74 10.76
C ASP A 101 -12.85 20.76 10.25
N TYR A 102 -12.21 21.54 11.13
CA TYR A 102 -11.12 22.42 10.77
C TYR A 102 -9.75 21.71 10.70
N ILE A 103 -9.67 20.46 11.17
CA ILE A 103 -8.45 19.66 11.18
C ILE A 103 -8.46 18.68 10.02
N VAL A 104 -7.46 18.80 9.14
CA VAL A 104 -7.24 17.86 8.04
C VAL A 104 -6.08 16.94 8.41
N ALA A 105 -6.40 15.67 8.68
CA ALA A 105 -5.40 14.63 8.93
C ALA A 105 -4.77 14.11 7.62
N ASN A 106 -3.58 13.53 7.72
CA ASN A 106 -2.95 12.87 6.58
C ASN A 106 -3.75 11.61 6.21
N ALA A 107 -3.98 11.40 4.91
CA ALA A 107 -4.79 10.29 4.40
C ALA A 107 -4.07 8.94 4.45
N CYS A 108 -2.74 8.94 4.44
CA CYS A 108 -1.93 7.73 4.48
C CYS A 108 -0.54 8.01 5.05
N GLU A 109 0.25 6.95 5.21
CA GLU A 109 1.63 7.00 5.67
C GLU A 109 2.53 7.59 4.58
N SER A 110 2.42 8.91 4.38
CA SER A 110 3.09 9.64 3.31
C SER A 110 3.69 10.95 3.83
N ALA A 111 4.68 11.47 3.10
CA ALA A 111 5.23 12.80 3.34
C ALA A 111 4.70 13.78 2.27
N PRO A 112 4.32 15.01 2.65
CA PRO A 112 3.94 16.03 1.68
C PRO A 112 5.08 16.27 0.68
N PHE A 113 4.79 16.15 -0.62
CA PHE A 113 5.78 16.42 -1.66
C PHE A 113 6.13 17.91 -1.77
N GLN A 114 5.10 18.78 -1.69
CA GLN A 114 5.26 20.22 -1.75
C GLN A 114 4.16 20.90 -0.93
N ILE A 115 4.55 21.93 -0.18
CA ILE A 115 3.64 22.78 0.58
C ILE A 115 3.66 24.17 -0.05
N SER A 116 2.48 24.76 -0.28
CA SER A 116 2.33 26.11 -0.81
C SER A 116 1.43 26.93 0.12
N ALA A 117 1.88 28.13 0.46
CA ALA A 117 1.12 29.09 1.26
C ALA A 117 0.50 30.17 0.36
N ALA A 118 -0.59 30.79 0.82
CA ALA A 118 -1.30 31.86 0.11
C ALA A 118 -1.78 31.48 -1.31
N VAL A 119 -2.21 30.22 -1.48
CA VAL A 119 -2.82 29.75 -2.73
C VAL A 119 -4.15 30.45 -2.98
N LYS A 120 -4.48 30.70 -4.25
CA LYS A 120 -5.78 31.27 -4.63
C LYS A 120 -6.90 30.31 -4.24
N ASN A 121 -7.98 30.83 -3.65
CA ASN A 121 -9.20 30.05 -3.34
C ASN A 121 -9.79 29.30 -4.54
N ARG A 122 -9.49 29.76 -5.76
CA ARG A 122 -9.81 29.07 -7.01
C ARG A 122 -8.64 29.18 -7.98
N THR A 123 -8.20 28.03 -8.46
CA THR A 123 -7.25 27.90 -9.56
C THR A 123 -7.80 26.85 -10.52
N SER A 124 -7.75 27.13 -11.83
CA SER A 124 -7.97 26.12 -12.86
C SER A 124 -6.67 25.37 -13.09
N PHE A 125 -6.68 24.07 -12.88
CA PHE A 125 -5.61 23.19 -13.35
C PHE A 125 -5.86 22.91 -14.84
N GLY A 126 -4.92 23.31 -15.69
CA GLY A 126 -4.97 23.10 -17.15
C GLY A 126 -4.03 21.99 -17.58
#